data_AF-A0A9N9IZ42-F1
#
_entry.id   AF-A0A9N9IZ42-F1
#
_cell.length_a   1.000
_cell.length_b   1.000
_cell.length_c   1.000
_cell.angle_alpha   90.00
_cell.angle_beta   90.00
_cell.angle_gamma   90.00
#
_symmetry.space_group_name_H-M   'P 1'
#
loop_
_entity.id
_entity.type
_entity.pdbx_description
1 polymer ?
#
loop_
_entity_poly.entity_id
_entity_poly.type
_entity_poly.pdbx_seq_one_letter_code
_entity_poly.pdbx_strand_id
1 'polypeptide(L)'
;AIRSGMVEAGYRGELVARIILIRAWDDCARNHRNKTIANQYSSPVSIAEFIHALFGIDLVQFVMQQKQKQELEDDRDGLSSGHLFSQSDVEKLANAKILFTSFAYIMYTPSKEDLLQFLLRGTAIICKRNQKGIDFIIPALLANGDQYIVDERFITYALLSIKNSKYDNQYAESTTSKLSPIFAEIEEDADHPYLSIYMQLGSDDDSLSLARELGVMTSSQKKLAKNILKEKVVAETSKKGRVAAGASQRVYRQKHQISLVAIGKSDTIYPCLAELDSKNDKDE
;
A
#
# COMPACT_ATOMS: atom_id res chain seq x y z
N ALA A 1 5.93 -0.20 -31.64
CA ALA A 1 6.08 -1.07 -30.46
C ALA A 1 4.80 -1.16 -29.62
N ILE A 2 4.33 -0.08 -28.99
CA ILE A 2 3.16 -0.09 -28.08
C ILE A 2 1.81 -0.21 -28.83
N ARG A 3 1.66 0.47 -29.98
CA ARG A 3 0.47 0.34 -30.85
C ARG A 3 0.47 -0.92 -31.72
N SER A 4 1.62 -1.60 -31.84
CA SER A 4 1.81 -2.73 -32.77
C SER A 4 1.56 -4.11 -32.14
N GLY A 5 0.96 -4.19 -30.95
CA GLY A 5 0.59 -5.48 -30.34
C GLY A 5 1.76 -6.31 -29.77
N MET A 6 3.02 -5.88 -29.94
CA MET A 6 4.22 -6.63 -29.57
C MET A 6 4.50 -6.75 -28.05
N VAL A 7 3.64 -6.17 -27.22
CA VAL A 7 3.80 -6.12 -25.77
C VAL A 7 2.52 -6.62 -25.11
N GLU A 8 2.63 -7.64 -24.27
CA GLU A 8 1.52 -8.22 -23.49
C GLU A 8 0.82 -7.14 -22.65
N ALA A 9 -0.52 -7.21 -22.54
CA ALA A 9 -1.32 -6.18 -21.87
C ALA A 9 -0.94 -5.98 -20.38
N GLY A 10 -0.52 -7.04 -19.70
CA GLY A 10 0.00 -6.98 -18.32
C GLY A 10 1.27 -6.15 -18.21
N TYR A 11 2.26 -6.41 -19.07
CA TYR A 11 3.50 -5.65 -19.13
C TYR A 11 3.27 -4.15 -19.43
N ARG A 12 2.24 -3.82 -20.22
CA ARG A 12 1.86 -2.41 -20.44
C ARG A 12 1.39 -1.73 -19.16
N GLY A 13 0.54 -2.41 -18.38
CA GLY A 13 0.06 -1.90 -17.10
C GLY A 13 1.21 -1.68 -16.12
N GLU A 14 2.10 -2.67 -15.98
CA GLU A 14 3.29 -2.58 -15.15
C GLU A 14 4.22 -1.43 -15.55
N LEU A 15 4.44 -1.23 -16.85
CA LEU A 15 5.28 -0.12 -17.34
C LEU A 15 4.67 1.24 -17.01
N VAL A 16 3.36 1.41 -17.24
CA VAL A 16 2.66 2.67 -16.90
C VAL A 16 2.70 2.92 -15.40
N ALA A 17 2.43 1.90 -14.59
CA ALA A 17 2.51 2.01 -13.13
C ALA A 17 3.91 2.43 -12.67
N ARG A 18 4.98 1.84 -13.20
CA ARG A 18 6.36 2.24 -12.86
C ARG A 18 6.63 3.71 -13.16
N ILE A 19 6.13 4.23 -14.29
CA ILE A 19 6.26 5.65 -14.65
C ILE A 19 5.52 6.52 -13.63
N ILE A 20 4.27 6.18 -13.30
CA ILE A 20 3.47 6.90 -12.30
C ILE A 20 4.19 6.92 -10.95
N LEU A 21 4.65 5.76 -10.47
CA LEU A 21 5.31 5.62 -9.17
C LEU A 21 6.63 6.40 -9.10
N ILE A 22 7.46 6.36 -10.16
CA ILE A 22 8.70 7.15 -10.21
C ILE A 22 8.38 8.64 -10.22
N ARG A 23 7.38 9.09 -10.99
CA ARG A 23 7.01 10.52 -11.02
C ARG A 23 6.55 11.01 -9.66
N ALA A 24 5.68 10.27 -9.00
CA ALA A 24 5.23 10.62 -7.65
C ALA A 24 6.41 10.70 -6.66
N TRP A 25 7.36 9.76 -6.74
CA TRP A 25 8.56 9.81 -5.89
C TRP A 25 9.48 10.98 -6.25
N ASP A 26 9.71 11.25 -7.54
CA ASP A 26 10.51 12.38 -8.02
C ASP A 26 9.91 13.72 -7.57
N ASP A 27 8.59 13.86 -7.58
CA ASP A 27 7.89 15.05 -7.08
C ASP A 27 8.19 15.29 -5.60
N CYS A 28 8.13 14.23 -4.77
CA CYS A 28 8.52 14.32 -3.37
C CYS A 28 10.00 14.70 -3.21
N ALA A 29 10.89 14.02 -3.93
CA ALA A 29 12.32 14.24 -3.83
C ALA A 29 12.73 15.66 -4.29
N ARG A 30 12.04 16.22 -5.29
CA ARG A 30 12.22 17.61 -5.74
C ARG A 30 11.87 18.62 -4.66
N ASN A 31 10.82 18.37 -3.87
CA ASN A 31 10.38 19.25 -2.79
C ASN A 31 11.32 19.22 -1.57
N HIS A 32 12.08 18.13 -1.40
CA HIS A 32 13.11 18.00 -0.37
C HIS A 32 14.45 18.65 -0.75
N ARG A 33 14.52 19.35 -1.88
CA ARG A 33 15.77 19.95 -2.36
C ARG A 33 16.25 21.07 -1.44
N ASN A 34 17.20 20.75 -0.58
CA ASN A 34 17.99 21.74 0.11
C ASN A 34 19.30 22.02 -0.65
N LYS A 35 19.36 23.11 -1.43
CA LYS A 35 20.44 23.48 -2.38
C LYS A 35 21.88 23.35 -1.86
N THR A 36 22.09 23.22 -0.55
CA THR A 36 23.40 23.11 0.11
C THR A 36 23.92 21.69 0.36
N ILE A 37 23.13 20.61 0.17
CA ILE A 37 23.55 19.24 0.52
C ILE A 37 23.90 18.41 -0.74
N ALA A 38 25.05 17.73 -0.79
CA ALA A 38 25.34 16.77 -1.86
C ALA A 38 24.44 15.50 -1.73
N ASN A 39 23.97 14.92 -2.84
CA ASN A 39 23.11 13.71 -2.90
C ASN A 39 21.66 13.84 -2.36
N GLN A 40 21.01 14.99 -2.55
CA GLN A 40 19.58 15.19 -2.20
C GLN A 40 18.61 14.25 -2.93
N TYR A 41 19.01 13.69 -4.07
CA TYR A 41 18.23 12.70 -4.82
C TYR A 41 18.23 11.30 -4.19
N SER A 42 18.79 11.16 -2.98
CA SER A 42 18.80 9.91 -2.23
C SER A 42 18.15 10.05 -0.86
N SER A 43 17.45 11.16 -0.62
CA SER A 43 16.73 11.40 0.61
C SER A 43 15.46 10.54 0.68
N PRO A 44 15.28 9.72 1.73
CA PRO A 44 14.05 8.98 1.94
C PRO A 44 12.87 9.92 2.14
N VAL A 45 11.73 9.57 1.56
CA VAL A 45 10.46 10.31 1.69
C VAL A 45 9.50 9.52 2.57
N SER A 46 8.57 10.18 3.26
CA SER A 46 7.54 9.45 3.99
C SER A 46 6.50 8.83 3.05
N ILE A 47 5.82 7.78 3.50
CA ILE A 47 4.66 7.23 2.77
C ILE A 47 3.59 8.30 2.60
N ALA A 48 3.36 9.17 3.60
CA ALA A 48 2.40 10.27 3.51
C ALA A 48 2.70 11.21 2.35
N GLU A 49 3.95 11.65 2.24
CA GLU A 49 4.40 12.54 1.15
C GLU A 49 4.27 11.85 -0.21
N PHE A 50 4.68 10.58 -0.29
CA PHE A 50 4.55 9.79 -1.51
C PHE A 50 3.10 9.63 -1.95
N ILE A 51 2.19 9.34 -1.02
CA ILE A 51 0.76 9.20 -1.29
C ILE A 51 0.12 10.54 -1.66
N HIS A 52 0.58 11.64 -1.06
CA HIS A 52 0.16 12.96 -1.45
C HIS A 52 0.58 13.29 -2.89
N ALA A 53 1.82 12.99 -3.28
CA ALA A 53 2.25 13.18 -4.66
C ALA A 53 1.55 12.24 -5.65
N LEU A 54 1.30 11.00 -5.23
CA LEU A 54 0.70 9.97 -6.08
C LEU A 54 -0.79 10.22 -6.33
N PHE A 55 -1.54 10.62 -5.31
CA PHE A 55 -3.01 10.67 -5.34
C PHE A 55 -3.61 12.04 -4.97
N GLY A 56 -2.80 13.02 -4.58
CA GLY A 56 -3.28 14.34 -4.17
C GLY A 56 -3.99 14.37 -2.81
N ILE A 57 -3.87 13.30 -1.99
CA ILE A 57 -4.57 13.19 -0.70
C ILE A 57 -3.62 13.30 0.49
N ASP A 58 -4.12 13.77 1.63
CA ASP A 58 -3.50 13.51 2.92
C ASP A 58 -3.93 12.12 3.39
N LEU A 59 -2.98 11.18 3.49
CA LEU A 59 -3.27 9.78 3.79
C LEU A 59 -4.01 9.61 5.13
N VAL A 60 -3.57 10.32 6.17
CA VAL A 60 -4.13 10.16 7.52
C VAL A 60 -5.56 10.68 7.54
N GLN A 61 -5.77 11.90 7.05
CA GLN A 61 -7.10 12.51 6.99
C GLN A 61 -8.06 11.70 6.12
N PHE A 62 -7.60 11.26 4.93
CA PHE A 62 -8.42 10.47 4.01
C PHE A 62 -8.88 9.16 4.67
N VAL A 63 -7.96 8.44 5.31
CA VAL A 63 -8.28 7.17 5.99
C VAL A 63 -9.25 7.38 7.16
N MET A 64 -9.05 8.42 7.98
CA MET A 64 -9.94 8.71 9.11
C MET A 64 -11.35 9.10 8.65
N GLN A 65 -11.47 9.92 7.60
CA GLN A 65 -12.76 10.32 7.05
C GLN A 65 -13.54 9.14 6.46
N GLN A 66 -12.86 8.25 5.72
CA GLN A 66 -13.48 7.05 5.16
C GLN A 66 -13.94 6.08 6.26
N LYS A 67 -13.12 5.91 7.31
CA LYS A 67 -13.47 5.09 8.48
C LYS A 67 -14.72 5.62 9.17
N GLN A 68 -14.79 6.92 9.45
CA GLN A 68 -15.95 7.54 10.10
C GLN A 68 -17.22 7.40 9.25
N LYS A 69 -17.12 7.62 7.93
CA LYS A 69 -18.26 7.44 7.01
C LYS A 69 -18.78 6.00 7.05
N GLN A 70 -17.87 5.03 7.14
CA GLN A 70 -18.22 3.61 7.19
C GLN A 70 -18.85 3.21 8.53
N GLU A 71 -18.35 3.70 9.66
CA GLU A 71 -18.95 3.45 10.99
C GLU A 71 -20.41 3.95 11.04
N LEU A 72 -20.70 5.09 10.42
CA LEU A 72 -22.07 5.63 10.30
C LEU A 72 -22.98 4.80 9.36
N GLU A 73 -22.43 4.09 8.39
CA GLU A 73 -23.18 3.17 7.51
C GLU A 73 -23.43 1.83 8.21
N ASP A 74 -22.41 1.27 8.86
CA ASP A 74 -22.45 0.01 9.60
C ASP A 74 -23.47 0.04 10.76
N ASP A 75 -23.55 1.16 11.51
CA ASP A 75 -24.54 1.35 12.59
C ASP A 75 -25.99 1.33 12.08
N ARG A 76 -26.21 1.72 10.81
CA ARG A 76 -27.54 1.69 10.19
C ARG A 76 -27.94 0.29 9.71
N ASP A 77 -26.97 -0.47 9.21
CA ASP A 77 -27.22 -1.80 8.62
C ASP A 77 -26.99 -2.96 9.61
N GLY A 78 -26.52 -2.69 10.82
CA GLY A 78 -26.24 -3.68 11.86
C GLY A 78 -25.08 -4.62 11.53
N LEU A 79 -24.30 -4.30 10.48
CA LEU A 79 -23.10 -5.03 10.07
C LEU A 79 -21.90 -4.41 10.78
N SER A 80 -21.01 -5.24 11.32
CA SER A 80 -19.74 -4.77 11.87
C SER A 80 -18.64 -5.22 10.92
N SER A 81 -18.30 -4.33 9.99
CA SER A 81 -17.33 -4.55 8.93
C SER A 81 -16.65 -3.24 8.61
N GLY A 82 -15.56 -2.95 9.30
CA GLY A 82 -14.79 -1.76 8.96
C GLY A 82 -13.53 -1.69 9.79
N HIS A 83 -12.39 -1.87 9.14
CA HIS A 83 -11.09 -1.34 9.55
C HIS A 83 -10.82 -1.24 11.07
N LEU A 84 -10.15 -2.26 11.60
CA LEU A 84 -9.72 -2.35 13.00
C LEU A 84 -8.41 -1.61 13.29
N PHE A 85 -7.76 -1.02 12.30
CA PHE A 85 -6.55 -0.25 12.53
C PHE A 85 -6.83 0.99 13.39
N SER A 86 -5.87 1.33 14.23
CA SER A 86 -5.94 2.52 15.08
C SER A 86 -5.33 3.74 14.38
N GLN A 87 -5.69 4.94 14.83
CA GLN A 87 -5.08 6.18 14.32
C GLN A 87 -3.55 6.15 14.44
N SER A 88 -3.01 5.63 15.54
CA SER A 88 -1.56 5.53 15.70
C SER A 88 -0.91 4.60 14.67
N ASP A 89 -1.60 3.54 14.22
CA ASP A 89 -1.04 2.62 13.22
C ASP A 89 -1.02 3.28 11.84
N VAL A 90 -2.04 4.08 11.52
CA VAL A 90 -2.10 4.89 10.30
C VAL A 90 -1.00 5.95 10.31
N GLU A 91 -0.83 6.68 11.42
CA GLU A 91 0.24 7.67 11.57
C GLU A 91 1.64 7.04 11.53
N LYS A 92 1.82 5.88 12.17
CA LYS A 92 3.08 5.13 12.14
C LYS A 92 3.43 4.72 10.71
N LEU A 93 2.46 4.23 9.93
CA LEU A 93 2.67 3.89 8.53
C LEU A 93 2.90 5.12 7.67
N ALA A 94 2.11 6.18 7.85
CA ALA A 94 2.23 7.44 7.12
C ALA A 94 3.64 8.04 7.26
N ASN A 95 4.24 7.93 8.45
CA ASN A 95 5.60 8.39 8.74
C ASN A 95 6.71 7.40 8.34
N ALA A 96 6.38 6.18 7.89
CA ALA A 96 7.39 5.23 7.43
C ALA A 96 8.16 5.81 6.23
N LYS A 97 9.46 5.54 6.17
CA LYS A 97 10.34 6.08 5.13
C LYS A 97 10.53 5.09 4.00
N ILE A 98 10.30 5.55 2.78
CA ILE A 98 10.57 4.81 1.55
C ILE A 98 11.72 5.48 0.79
N LEU A 99 12.47 4.66 0.06
CA LEU A 99 13.51 5.13 -0.84
C LEU A 99 13.52 4.22 -2.06
N PHE A 100 13.22 4.75 -3.24
CA PHE A 100 13.42 4.04 -4.48
C PHE A 100 13.67 4.97 -5.66
N THR A 101 14.69 4.67 -6.46
CA THR A 101 14.99 5.34 -7.74
C THR A 101 15.05 4.35 -8.90
N SER A 102 14.98 3.06 -8.58
CA SER A 102 15.12 1.96 -9.52
C SER A 102 14.15 0.82 -9.19
N PHE A 103 13.98 -0.09 -10.15
CA PHE A 103 13.21 -1.31 -9.96
C PHE A 103 14.09 -2.54 -10.23
N ALA A 104 14.01 -3.55 -9.37
CA ALA A 104 14.66 -4.84 -9.58
C ALA A 104 13.62 -5.94 -9.72
N TYR A 105 13.74 -6.72 -10.80
CA TYR A 105 12.93 -7.91 -10.99
C TYR A 105 13.54 -9.11 -10.26
N ILE A 106 12.73 -9.78 -9.43
CA ILE A 106 13.17 -10.94 -8.64
C ILE A 106 12.41 -12.21 -9.04
N MET A 107 13.09 -13.35 -8.96
CA MET A 107 12.52 -14.68 -9.25
C MET A 107 12.12 -15.47 -7.98
N TYR A 108 12.20 -14.84 -6.81
CA TYR A 108 11.91 -15.44 -5.51
C TYR A 108 10.94 -14.56 -4.70
N THR A 109 10.43 -15.07 -3.58
CA THR A 109 9.64 -14.28 -2.63
C THR A 109 10.60 -13.68 -1.60
N PRO A 110 10.66 -12.35 -1.44
CA PRO A 110 11.68 -11.70 -0.61
C PRO A 110 11.38 -11.87 0.88
N SER A 111 12.44 -12.06 1.68
CA SER A 111 12.40 -11.99 3.15
C SER A 111 12.47 -10.53 3.65
N LYS A 112 12.25 -10.29 4.96
CA LYS A 112 12.48 -8.95 5.56
C LYS A 112 13.92 -8.47 5.40
N GLU A 113 14.89 -9.38 5.47
CA GLU A 113 16.30 -9.07 5.22
C GLU A 113 16.50 -8.57 3.78
N ASP A 114 15.92 -9.27 2.79
CA ASP A 114 15.97 -8.85 1.39
C ASP A 114 15.33 -7.46 1.20
N LEU A 115 14.16 -7.24 1.81
CA LEU A 115 13.44 -5.96 1.75
C LEU A 115 14.28 -4.82 2.34
N LEU A 116 14.99 -5.05 3.45
CA LEU A 116 15.94 -4.09 4.01
C LEU A 116 17.06 -3.78 3.02
N GLN A 117 17.63 -4.79 2.37
CA GLN A 117 18.68 -4.59 1.37
C GLN A 117 18.18 -3.80 0.15
N PHE A 118 16.96 -4.06 -0.30
CA PHE A 118 16.33 -3.29 -1.39
C PHE A 118 16.06 -1.84 -0.98
N LEU A 119 15.61 -1.59 0.24
CA LEU A 119 15.45 -0.23 0.77
C LEU A 119 16.79 0.53 0.77
N LEU A 120 17.84 -0.08 1.30
CA LEU A 120 19.18 0.53 1.39
C LEU A 120 19.78 0.83 0.02
N ARG A 121 19.42 0.04 -1.00
CA ARG A 121 19.83 0.26 -2.39
C ARG A 121 18.97 1.29 -3.12
N GLY A 122 17.87 1.73 -2.53
CA GLY A 122 16.90 2.59 -3.20
C GLY A 122 16.23 1.88 -4.37
N THR A 123 15.73 0.66 -4.14
CA THR A 123 15.15 -0.17 -5.18
C THR A 123 13.78 -0.71 -4.77
N ALA A 124 12.78 -0.43 -5.59
CA ALA A 124 11.49 -1.12 -5.51
C ALA A 124 11.57 -2.47 -6.24
N ILE A 125 10.73 -3.42 -5.87
CA ILE A 125 10.79 -4.79 -6.35
C ILE A 125 9.68 -5.00 -7.38
N ILE A 126 10.02 -5.64 -8.50
CA ILE A 126 9.08 -6.23 -9.44
C ILE A 126 9.02 -7.73 -9.12
N CYS A 127 7.83 -8.19 -8.74
CA CYS A 127 7.63 -9.58 -8.37
C CYS A 127 7.70 -10.51 -9.59
N LYS A 128 8.01 -11.78 -9.35
CA LYS A 128 7.98 -12.82 -10.39
C LYS A 128 6.59 -12.95 -11.01
N ARG A 129 6.54 -13.42 -12.26
CA ARG A 129 5.29 -13.85 -12.89
C ARG A 129 4.58 -14.89 -12.01
N ASN A 130 3.27 -14.77 -11.88
CA ASN A 130 2.41 -15.59 -11.00
C ASN A 130 2.71 -15.46 -9.50
N GLN A 131 3.43 -14.41 -9.07
CA GLN A 131 3.42 -14.04 -7.66
C GLN A 131 1.97 -13.82 -7.21
N LYS A 132 1.64 -14.34 -6.03
CA LYS A 132 0.30 -14.30 -5.48
C LYS A 132 -0.08 -12.86 -5.12
N GLY A 133 -0.90 -12.23 -5.98
CA GLY A 133 -1.60 -10.99 -5.69
C GLY A 133 -0.77 -9.70 -5.68
N ILE A 134 0.55 -9.76 -5.91
CA ILE A 134 1.45 -8.61 -5.81
C ILE A 134 2.30 -8.49 -7.07
N ASP A 135 2.26 -7.31 -7.69
CA ASP A 135 3.04 -6.96 -8.87
C ASP A 135 4.31 -6.17 -8.47
N PHE A 136 4.19 -5.24 -7.52
CA PHE A 136 5.33 -4.50 -6.95
C PHE A 136 5.35 -4.47 -5.43
N ILE A 137 6.56 -4.36 -4.87
CA ILE A 137 6.79 -4.08 -3.46
C ILE A 137 7.69 -2.85 -3.34
N ILE A 138 7.25 -1.85 -2.56
CA ILE A 138 8.09 -0.73 -2.15
C ILE A 138 8.43 -0.94 -0.67
N PRO A 139 9.69 -1.31 -0.34
CA PRO A 139 10.12 -1.42 1.04
C PRO A 139 10.00 -0.09 1.79
N ALA A 140 9.67 -0.15 3.08
CA ALA A 140 9.55 1.01 3.94
C ALA A 140 10.14 0.73 5.32
N LEU A 141 10.71 1.75 5.97
CA LEU A 141 11.26 1.67 7.32
C LEU A 141 10.41 2.45 8.31
N LEU A 142 9.95 1.78 9.35
CA LEU A 142 9.22 2.40 10.45
C LEU A 142 10.17 3.06 11.44
N ALA A 143 9.70 4.13 12.07
CA ALA A 143 10.39 4.70 13.21
C ALA A 143 10.27 3.79 14.44
N ASN A 144 11.32 3.76 15.25
CA ASN A 144 11.35 3.20 16.58
C ASN A 144 11.42 4.35 17.60
N GLY A 145 10.27 4.79 18.11
CA GLY A 145 10.17 6.06 18.83
C GLY A 145 10.50 7.22 17.89
N ASP A 146 11.45 8.08 18.29
CA ASP A 146 11.85 9.27 17.53
C ASP A 146 13.02 9.01 16.56
N GLN A 147 13.43 7.75 16.39
CA GLN A 147 14.60 7.38 15.58
C GLN A 147 14.27 6.36 14.51
N TYR A 148 14.96 6.43 13.37
CA TYR A 148 14.94 5.37 12.36
C TYR A 148 16.15 4.46 12.55
N ILE A 149 15.88 3.22 12.97
CA ILE A 149 16.90 2.18 13.13
C ILE A 149 16.85 1.29 11.90
N VAL A 150 17.97 1.19 11.18
CA VAL A 150 18.11 0.32 10.00
C VAL A 150 18.23 -1.12 10.45
N ASP A 151 17.09 -1.79 10.58
CA ASP A 151 16.98 -3.18 11.05
C ASP A 151 15.72 -3.82 10.45
N GLU A 152 15.82 -5.09 10.06
CA GLU A 152 14.74 -5.82 9.41
C GLU A 152 13.46 -5.89 10.26
N ARG A 153 13.60 -5.80 11.59
CA ARG A 153 12.47 -5.80 12.53
C ARG A 153 11.59 -4.56 12.41
N PHE A 154 12.07 -3.49 11.79
CA PHE A 154 11.30 -2.26 11.55
C PHE A 154 10.89 -2.09 10.08
N ILE A 155 11.12 -3.11 9.24
CA ILE A 155 10.66 -3.09 7.85
C ILE A 155 9.15 -3.32 7.77
N THR A 156 8.52 -2.49 6.94
CA THR A 156 7.17 -2.67 6.39
C THR A 156 7.22 -2.41 4.87
N TYR A 157 6.07 -2.27 4.23
CA TYR A 157 6.00 -2.11 2.78
C TYR A 157 4.71 -1.43 2.32
N ALA A 158 4.78 -0.89 1.12
CA ALA A 158 3.63 -0.74 0.25
C ALA A 158 3.61 -1.88 -0.78
N LEU A 159 2.54 -2.67 -0.78
CA LEU A 159 2.26 -3.72 -1.74
C LEU A 159 1.37 -3.16 -2.83
N LEU A 160 1.71 -3.40 -4.10
CA LEU A 160 0.94 -2.89 -5.22
C LEU A 160 0.48 -4.02 -6.13
N SER A 161 -0.79 -3.96 -6.54
CA SER A 161 -1.29 -4.76 -7.66
C SER A 161 -1.85 -3.86 -8.75
N ILE A 162 -1.44 -4.14 -9.99
CA ILE A 162 -1.78 -3.38 -11.18
C ILE A 162 -2.70 -4.22 -12.05
N LYS A 163 -3.84 -3.65 -12.43
CA LYS A 163 -4.74 -4.20 -13.43
C LYS A 163 -4.88 -3.24 -14.59
N ASN A 164 -4.82 -3.81 -15.78
CA ASN A 164 -5.06 -3.12 -17.04
C ASN A 164 -6.35 -3.65 -17.67
N SER A 165 -7.44 -3.62 -16.90
CA SER A 165 -8.77 -4.04 -17.34
C SER A 165 -9.76 -2.88 -17.26
N LYS A 166 -10.71 -2.85 -18.20
CA LYS A 166 -11.86 -1.94 -18.19
C LYS A 166 -12.91 -2.32 -17.14
N TYR A 167 -12.96 -3.60 -16.78
CA TYR A 167 -13.90 -4.15 -15.80
C TYR A 167 -13.14 -5.03 -14.80
N ASP A 168 -13.35 -4.80 -13.50
CA ASP A 168 -12.97 -5.76 -12.47
C ASP A 168 -14.07 -5.86 -11.39
N ASN A 169 -14.78 -6.98 -11.38
CA ASN A 169 -15.83 -7.26 -10.39
C ASN A 169 -15.25 -7.81 -9.07
N GLN A 170 -13.93 -8.01 -8.97
CA GLN A 170 -13.25 -8.61 -7.82
C GLN A 170 -12.35 -7.63 -7.05
N TYR A 171 -12.44 -6.32 -7.30
CA TYR A 171 -11.49 -5.34 -6.74
C TYR A 171 -11.40 -5.40 -5.20
N ALA A 172 -12.52 -5.58 -4.49
CA ALA A 172 -12.52 -5.62 -3.02
C ALA A 172 -11.77 -6.83 -2.47
N GLU A 173 -11.94 -8.01 -3.09
CA GLU A 173 -11.23 -9.23 -2.72
C GLU A 173 -9.75 -9.13 -3.09
N SER A 174 -9.45 -8.64 -4.30
CA SER A 174 -8.09 -8.44 -4.79
C SER A 174 -7.29 -7.49 -3.90
N THR A 175 -7.90 -6.40 -3.44
CA THR A 175 -7.21 -5.39 -2.62
C THR A 175 -7.05 -5.81 -1.16
N THR A 176 -8.01 -6.56 -0.60
CA THR A 176 -7.98 -6.91 0.82
C THR A 176 -7.30 -8.25 1.08
N SER A 177 -7.81 -9.35 0.53
CA SER A 177 -7.32 -10.69 0.86
C SER A 177 -6.07 -11.09 0.08
N LYS A 178 -6.04 -10.78 -1.23
CA LYS A 178 -4.96 -11.21 -2.13
C LYS A 178 -3.74 -10.28 -2.08
N LEU A 179 -3.94 -8.99 -1.85
CA LEU A 179 -2.85 -8.02 -1.71
C LEU A 179 -2.40 -7.90 -0.24
N SER A 180 -1.93 -9.03 0.32
CA SER A 180 -1.43 -9.12 1.71
C SER A 180 -0.13 -9.91 1.77
N PRO A 181 0.76 -9.63 2.74
CA PRO A 181 2.05 -10.30 2.84
C PRO A 181 1.91 -11.80 3.14
N ILE A 182 0.87 -12.17 3.88
CA ILE A 182 0.57 -13.57 4.20
C ILE A 182 0.12 -14.32 2.95
N PHE A 183 -0.74 -13.72 2.12
CA PHE A 183 -1.17 -14.35 0.87
C PHE A 183 -0.02 -14.46 -0.14
N ALA A 184 0.88 -13.48 -0.14
CA ALA A 184 2.08 -13.47 -0.96
C ALA A 184 3.24 -14.28 -0.38
N GLU A 185 3.08 -14.88 0.79
CA GLU A 185 4.10 -15.70 1.46
C GLU A 185 5.39 -14.93 1.77
N ILE A 186 5.28 -13.59 1.94
CA ILE A 186 6.40 -12.73 2.37
C ILE A 186 6.67 -12.95 3.86
N GLU A 187 5.59 -13.06 4.66
CA GLU A 187 5.64 -13.27 6.10
C GLU A 187 4.52 -14.23 6.54
N GLU A 188 4.76 -14.98 7.62
CA GLU A 188 3.74 -15.84 8.22
C GLU A 188 2.70 -15.03 9.02
N ASP A 189 3.15 -13.97 9.69
CA ASP A 189 2.34 -13.03 10.47
C ASP A 189 2.76 -11.59 10.14
N ALA A 190 1.78 -10.69 10.00
CA ALA A 190 2.05 -9.27 9.76
C ALA A 190 2.22 -8.53 11.09
N ASP A 191 3.46 -8.25 11.47
CA ASP A 191 3.80 -7.60 12.75
C ASP A 191 3.52 -6.09 12.75
N HIS A 192 3.55 -5.48 11.57
CA HIS A 192 3.49 -4.02 11.40
C HIS A 192 2.35 -3.61 10.49
N PRO A 193 1.82 -2.38 10.66
CA PRO A 193 0.93 -1.81 9.65
C PRO A 193 1.65 -1.71 8.31
N TYR A 194 0.94 -1.97 7.22
CA TYR A 194 1.41 -1.91 5.85
C TYR A 194 0.36 -1.31 4.92
N LEU A 195 0.82 -0.83 3.77
CA LEU A 195 -0.04 -0.25 2.74
C LEU A 195 -0.28 -1.26 1.62
N SER A 196 -1.52 -1.37 1.17
CA SER A 196 -1.89 -2.11 -0.04
C SER A 196 -2.51 -1.12 -1.02
N ILE A 197 -2.00 -1.08 -2.25
CA ILE A 197 -2.50 -0.19 -3.31
C ILE A 197 -2.91 -1.04 -4.50
N TYR A 198 -4.19 -1.03 -4.81
CA TYR A 198 -4.71 -1.60 -6.05
C TYR A 198 -4.90 -0.49 -7.08
N MET A 199 -4.31 -0.66 -8.27
CA MET A 199 -4.37 0.32 -9.36
C MET A 199 -5.01 -0.32 -10.59
N GLN A 200 -6.21 0.13 -10.97
CA GLN A 200 -6.88 -0.29 -12.20
C GLN A 200 -6.77 0.80 -13.28
N LEU A 201 -5.70 0.71 -14.07
CA LEU A 201 -5.31 1.71 -15.05
C LEU A 201 -6.04 1.59 -16.40
N GLY A 202 -6.81 0.52 -16.58
CA GLY A 202 -7.58 0.26 -17.81
C GLY A 202 -9.02 0.78 -17.77
N SER A 203 -9.49 1.27 -16.62
CA SER A 203 -10.85 1.78 -16.45
C SER A 203 -11.03 3.16 -17.08
N ASP A 204 -12.24 3.42 -17.55
CA ASP A 204 -12.66 4.77 -17.97
C ASP A 204 -13.29 5.56 -16.80
N ASP A 205 -13.52 4.90 -15.66
CA ASP A 205 -13.97 5.54 -14.40
C ASP A 205 -12.78 6.07 -13.61
N ASP A 206 -13.00 7.17 -12.88
CA ASP A 206 -12.04 7.74 -11.95
C ASP A 206 -12.58 7.65 -10.52
N SER A 207 -11.92 6.86 -9.67
CA SER A 207 -12.23 6.86 -8.24
C SER A 207 -11.03 6.46 -7.39
N LEU A 208 -10.99 7.07 -6.20
CA LEU A 208 -10.05 6.72 -5.14
C LEU A 208 -10.84 6.41 -3.87
N SER A 209 -10.63 5.25 -3.29
CA SER A 209 -11.36 4.80 -2.10
C SER A 209 -10.53 3.90 -1.21
N LEU A 210 -11.05 3.65 -0.01
CA LEU A 210 -10.52 2.61 0.89
C LEU A 210 -11.25 1.29 0.59
N ALA A 211 -10.50 0.20 0.41
CA ALA A 211 -11.10 -1.10 0.11
C ALA A 211 -11.90 -1.61 1.31
N ARG A 212 -13.18 -1.94 1.11
CA ARG A 212 -14.00 -2.59 2.13
C ARG A 212 -13.67 -4.09 2.18
N GLU A 213 -13.37 -4.63 3.36
CA GLU A 213 -13.39 -6.08 3.53
C GLU A 213 -14.86 -6.56 3.52
N LEU A 214 -15.27 -7.23 2.46
CA LEU A 214 -16.62 -7.79 2.34
C LEU A 214 -16.80 -9.02 3.26
N GLY A 215 -17.93 -9.06 3.97
CA GLY A 215 -18.43 -10.23 4.73
C GLY A 215 -18.54 -10.03 6.24
N VAL A 216 -19.52 -10.69 6.88
CA VAL A 216 -19.74 -10.59 8.34
C VAL A 216 -18.64 -11.35 9.09
N MET A 217 -18.07 -10.75 10.14
CA MET A 217 -17.20 -11.48 11.05
C MET A 217 -17.98 -12.56 11.81
N THR A 218 -17.42 -13.77 11.88
CA THR A 218 -17.90 -14.82 12.79
C THR A 218 -17.73 -14.40 14.25
N SER A 219 -18.52 -14.98 15.17
CA SER A 219 -18.41 -14.71 16.61
C SER A 219 -17.00 -14.94 17.16
N SER A 220 -16.28 -15.93 16.62
CA SER A 220 -14.88 -16.21 16.96
C SER A 220 -13.92 -15.10 16.50
N GLN A 221 -14.12 -14.57 15.28
CA GLN A 221 -13.36 -13.42 14.77
C GLN A 221 -13.65 -12.15 15.56
N LYS A 222 -14.92 -11.89 15.92
CA LYS A 222 -15.30 -10.76 16.79
C LYS A 222 -14.64 -10.86 18.16
N LYS A 223 -14.56 -12.07 18.74
CA LYS A 223 -13.89 -12.31 20.02
C LYS A 223 -12.37 -12.09 19.90
N LEU A 224 -11.74 -12.56 18.83
CA LEU A 224 -10.32 -12.34 18.56
C LEU A 224 -10.01 -10.85 18.35
N ALA A 225 -10.81 -10.15 17.54
CA ALA A 225 -10.68 -8.71 17.32
C ALA A 225 -10.80 -7.92 18.63
N LYS A 226 -11.79 -8.25 19.48
CA LYS A 226 -11.94 -7.65 20.81
C LYS A 226 -10.74 -7.92 21.72
N ASN A 227 -10.14 -9.11 21.66
CA ASN A 227 -8.96 -9.44 22.46
C ASN A 227 -7.73 -8.67 21.99
N ILE A 228 -7.50 -8.60 20.68
CA ILE A 228 -6.38 -7.84 20.10
C ILE A 228 -6.51 -6.33 20.38
N LEU A 229 -7.73 -5.78 20.37
CA LEU A 229 -7.98 -4.38 20.74
C LEU A 229 -7.70 -4.14 22.23
N LYS A 230 -8.00 -5.12 23.10
CA LYS A 230 -7.77 -5.06 24.55
C LYS A 230 -6.32 -5.30 24.96
N GLU A 231 -5.53 -6.02 24.18
CA GLU A 231 -4.09 -6.19 24.43
C GLU A 231 -3.30 -4.86 24.31
N LYS A 232 -3.86 -3.80 23.70
CA LYS A 232 -3.34 -2.42 23.84
C LYS A 232 -3.57 -1.81 25.24
N VAL A 233 -4.47 -2.36 26.07
CA VAL A 233 -4.80 -1.85 27.42
C VAL A 233 -4.09 -2.63 28.53
N VAL A 234 -3.71 -3.89 28.29
CA VAL A 234 -3.03 -4.74 29.28
C VAL A 234 -1.86 -5.44 28.61
N ALA A 235 -0.76 -4.72 28.42
CA ALA A 235 0.51 -5.35 28.11
C ALA A 235 1.03 -6.02 29.39
N GLU A 236 0.66 -7.28 29.63
CA GLU A 236 1.47 -8.32 30.27
C GLU A 236 0.66 -9.62 30.42
N THR A 237 1.32 -10.74 30.09
CA THR A 237 0.95 -12.15 30.32
C THR A 237 -0.01 -12.89 29.35
N SER A 238 0.63 -13.73 28.51
CA SER A 238 0.43 -15.19 28.43
C SER A 238 -0.55 -15.82 27.40
N LYS A 239 0.09 -16.62 26.54
CA LYS A 239 -0.25 -17.97 26.00
C LYS A 239 -1.48 -18.19 25.11
N LYS A 240 -1.15 -18.35 23.82
CA LYS A 240 -1.56 -19.40 22.85
C LYS A 240 -2.95 -20.04 23.03
N GLY A 241 -3.90 -19.54 22.23
CA GLY A 241 -5.05 -20.30 21.74
C GLY A 241 -4.93 -20.52 20.23
N ARG A 242 -5.09 -21.77 19.76
CA ARG A 242 -5.08 -22.14 18.34
C ARG A 242 -6.38 -21.67 17.69
N VAL A 243 -6.39 -20.45 17.16
CA VAL A 243 -7.44 -19.97 16.26
C VAL A 243 -7.17 -20.54 14.86
N ALA A 244 -8.22 -20.95 14.14
CA ALA A 244 -8.10 -21.43 12.76
C ALA A 244 -7.35 -20.39 11.91
N ALA A 245 -6.30 -20.81 11.19
CA ALA A 245 -5.34 -19.92 10.54
C ALA A 245 -5.99 -18.82 9.69
N GLY A 246 -7.02 -19.14 8.90
CA GLY A 246 -7.73 -18.16 8.06
C GLY A 246 -8.57 -17.13 8.83
N ALA A 247 -9.06 -17.48 10.03
CA ALA A 247 -9.83 -16.56 10.87
C ALA A 247 -8.92 -15.51 11.54
N SER A 248 -7.71 -15.90 11.94
CA SER A 248 -6.68 -14.99 12.45
C SER A 248 -6.20 -14.02 11.39
N GLN A 249 -5.88 -14.53 10.19
CA GLN A 249 -5.37 -13.72 9.07
C GLN A 249 -6.31 -12.57 8.72
N ARG A 250 -7.62 -12.82 8.69
CA ARG A 250 -8.60 -11.76 8.41
C ARG A 250 -8.58 -10.65 9.47
N VAL A 251 -8.53 -11.03 10.75
CA VAL A 251 -8.49 -10.04 11.84
C VAL A 251 -7.17 -9.26 11.83
N TYR A 252 -6.05 -9.92 11.54
CA TYR A 252 -4.75 -9.25 11.37
C TYR A 252 -4.75 -8.25 10.22
N ARG A 253 -5.27 -8.64 9.04
CA ARG A 253 -5.40 -7.71 7.91
C ARG A 253 -6.24 -6.50 8.27
N GLN A 254 -7.41 -6.69 8.87
CA GLN A 254 -8.24 -5.54 9.26
C GLN A 254 -7.56 -4.59 10.25
N LYS A 255 -6.61 -5.08 11.06
CA LYS A 255 -5.84 -4.26 12.01
C LYS A 255 -4.60 -3.61 11.42
N HIS A 256 -3.92 -4.26 10.47
CA HIS A 256 -2.60 -3.84 10.01
C HIS A 256 -2.59 -3.37 8.55
N GLN A 257 -3.62 -3.66 7.77
CA GLN A 257 -3.68 -3.32 6.36
C GLN A 257 -4.50 -2.05 6.13
N ILE A 258 -3.86 -1.04 5.54
CA ILE A 258 -4.55 0.10 4.95
C ILE A 258 -4.59 -0.14 3.44
N SER A 259 -5.79 -0.20 2.86
CA SER A 259 -6.00 -0.65 1.47
C SER A 259 -6.57 0.46 0.61
N LEU A 260 -5.75 1.07 -0.24
CA LEU A 260 -6.19 2.06 -1.21
C LEU A 260 -6.56 1.39 -2.54
N VAL A 261 -7.66 1.85 -3.12
CA VAL A 261 -8.16 1.41 -4.43
C VAL A 261 -8.22 2.64 -5.32
N ALA A 262 -7.39 2.64 -6.37
CA ALA A 262 -7.38 3.66 -7.40
C ALA A 262 -7.87 3.05 -8.72
N ILE A 263 -8.98 3.56 -9.23
CA ILE A 263 -9.58 3.17 -10.51
C ILE A 263 -9.44 4.36 -11.44
N GLY A 264 -8.98 4.11 -12.67
CA GLY A 264 -8.72 5.13 -13.66
C GLY A 264 -7.24 5.40 -13.84
N LYS A 265 -6.92 6.33 -14.74
CA LYS A 265 -5.54 6.72 -15.09
C LYS A 265 -5.41 8.20 -15.46
N SER A 266 -6.37 9.02 -15.05
CA SER A 266 -6.37 10.46 -15.31
C SER A 266 -5.46 11.21 -14.33
N ASP A 267 -5.24 12.48 -14.63
CA ASP A 267 -4.61 13.45 -13.73
C ASP A 267 -5.45 13.75 -12.47
N THR A 268 -6.76 13.49 -12.52
CA THR A 268 -7.65 13.61 -11.37
C THR A 268 -7.32 12.59 -10.29
N ILE A 269 -6.93 11.38 -10.69
CA ILE A 269 -6.48 10.33 -9.76
C ILE A 269 -4.98 10.42 -9.50
N TYR A 270 -4.19 10.75 -10.52
CA TYR A 270 -2.73 10.84 -10.42
C TYR A 270 -2.25 12.23 -10.80
N PRO A 271 -2.24 13.21 -9.87
CA PRO A 271 -1.85 14.58 -10.16
C PRO A 271 -0.45 14.71 -10.78
N CYS A 272 0.46 13.77 -10.48
CA CYS A 272 1.78 13.66 -11.09
C CYS A 272 1.78 13.47 -12.63
N LEU A 273 0.61 13.19 -13.23
CA LEU A 273 0.40 13.11 -14.68
C LEU A 273 0.05 14.46 -15.33
N ALA A 274 -0.50 15.43 -14.60
CA ALA A 274 -0.96 16.72 -15.15
C ALA A 274 0.16 17.52 -15.86
N GLU A 275 1.41 17.36 -15.43
CA GLU A 275 2.57 18.02 -16.07
C GLU A 275 2.89 17.49 -17.48
N LEU A 276 2.32 16.35 -17.90
CA LEU A 276 2.56 15.79 -19.23
C LEU A 276 1.75 16.48 -20.32
N ASP A 277 0.53 16.93 -20.01
CA ASP A 277 -0.38 17.49 -21.02
C ASP A 277 -0.06 18.97 -21.31
N SER A 278 0.37 19.72 -20.30
CA SER A 278 0.72 21.16 -20.45
C SER A 278 1.97 21.47 -21.29
N LYS A 279 2.76 20.46 -21.65
CA LYS A 279 3.97 20.62 -22.50
C LYS A 279 3.73 20.32 -23.97
N ASN A 280 2.63 19.64 -24.33
CA ASN A 280 2.34 19.34 -25.73
C ASN A 280 1.65 20.51 -26.46
N ASP A 281 1.05 21.46 -25.73
CA ASP A 281 0.42 22.66 -26.31
C ASP A 281 1.37 23.85 -26.52
N LYS A 282 2.67 23.70 -26.21
CA LYS A 282 3.66 24.78 -26.38
C LYS A 282 4.60 24.60 -27.58
N ASP A 283 4.43 23.52 -28.33
CA ASP A 283 5.25 23.19 -29.50
C ASP A 283 4.41 23.01 -30.80
N GLU A 284 3.16 23.50 -30.83
CA GLU A 284 2.40 23.77 -32.08
C GLU A 284 2.34 25.28 -32.37
#